data_AF-A0A412ERG1-F1
#
_entry.id   AF-A0A412ERG1-F1
#
_cell.length_a   1.000
_cell.length_b   1.000
_cell.length_c   1.000
_cell.angle_alpha   90.00
_cell.angle_beta   90.00
_cell.angle_gamma   90.00
#
_symmetry.space_group_name_H-M   'P 1'
#
loop_
_entity.id
_entity.type
_entity.pdbx_description
1 polymer ?
#
loop_
_entity_poly.entity_id
_entity_poly.type
_entity_poly.pdbx_seq_one_letter_code
_entity_poly.pdbx_strand_id
1 'polypeptide(L)' 'MVSTIVHQLTKDLSMEEIEKSGFGPYYIDHTVGVWPQAAGGVPFNACEFQSKGDPITDLFEDLAADGTIV' A
#
# COMPACT_ATOMS: atom_id res chain seq x y z
N MET A 1 8.96 -7.88 0.42
CA MET A 1 8.95 -7.88 1.90
C MET A 1 7.60 -7.47 2.47
N VAL A 2 7.10 -6.25 2.19
CA VAL A 2 5.81 -5.76 2.75
C VAL A 2 4.61 -6.64 2.39
N SER A 3 4.42 -7.00 1.12
CA SER A 3 3.30 -7.86 0.71
C SER A 3 3.30 -9.22 1.41
N THR A 4 4.48 -9.76 1.72
CA THR A 4 4.63 -10.99 2.50
C THR A 4 4.17 -10.80 3.94
N ILE A 5 4.51 -9.67 4.57
CA ILE A 5 4.04 -9.34 5.92
C ILE A 5 2.51 -9.25 5.93
N VAL A 6 1.91 -8.54 4.98
CA VAL A 6 0.45 -8.44 4.84
C VAL A 6 -0.16 -9.84 4.73
N HIS A 7 0.36 -10.68 3.83
CA HIS A 7 -0.13 -12.05 3.69
C HIS A 7 0.01 -12.88 4.98
N GLN A 8 1.14 -12.82 5.68
CA GLN A 8 1.33 -13.58 6.92
C GLN A 8 0.37 -13.13 8.03
N LEU A 9 -0.01 -11.86 8.05
CA LEU A 9 -0.97 -11.32 9.01
C LEU A 9 -2.44 -11.67 8.66
N THR A 10 -2.74 -12.04 7.41
CA THR A 10 -4.13 -12.20 6.94
C THR A 10 -4.49 -13.61 6.47
N LYS A 11 -3.53 -14.51 6.26
CA LYS A 11 -3.70 -15.83 5.61
C LYS A 11 -4.71 -16.79 6.25
N ASP A 12 -5.07 -16.62 7.52
CA ASP A 12 -5.95 -17.55 8.26
C ASP A 12 -7.28 -16.90 8.67
N LEU A 13 -7.57 -15.68 8.20
CA LEU A 13 -8.83 -15.00 8.51
C LEU A 13 -10.01 -15.68 7.80
N SER A 14 -11.08 -15.93 8.55
CA SER A 14 -12.37 -16.31 7.99
C SER A 14 -13.05 -15.11 7.33
N MET A 15 -14.02 -15.38 6.45
CA MET A 15 -14.76 -14.31 5.77
C MET A 15 -15.52 -13.40 6.76
N GLU A 16 -16.05 -13.97 7.84
CA GLU A 16 -16.73 -13.21 8.89
C GLU A 16 -15.78 -12.25 9.62
N GLU A 17 -14.53 -12.66 9.84
CA GLU A 17 -13.50 -11.82 10.45
C GLU A 17 -13.05 -10.70 9.50
N ILE A 18 -12.93 -10.98 8.20
CA ILE A 18 -12.60 -9.99 7.17
C ILE A 18 -13.64 -8.87 7.09
N GLU A 19 -14.93 -9.23 7.17
CA GLU A 19 -16.02 -8.26 7.17
C GLU A 19 -16.01 -7.40 8.44
N LYS A 20 -15.81 -8.02 9.61
CA LYS A 20 -15.75 -7.31 10.91
C LYS A 20 -14.51 -6.44 11.06
N SER A 21 -13.39 -6.79 10.43
CA SER A 21 -12.12 -6.05 10.53
C SER A 21 -12.04 -4.84 9.60
N GLY A 22 -13.05 -4.62 8.75
CA GLY A 22 -13.05 -3.55 7.75
C GLY A 22 -12.20 -3.85 6.51
N PHE A 23 -11.73 -5.09 6.34
CA PHE A 23 -11.01 -5.52 5.14
C PHE A 23 -11.94 -5.96 4.00
N GLY A 24 -13.25 -6.04 4.24
CA GLY A 24 -14.25 -6.36 3.21
C GLY A 24 -14.03 -5.62 1.89
N PRO A 25 -14.00 -4.27 1.88
CA PRO A 25 -13.77 -3.50 0.65
C PRO A 25 -12.46 -3.84 -0.07
N TYR A 26 -11.40 -4.18 0.66
CA TYR A 26 -10.09 -4.50 0.09
C TYR A 26 -10.08 -5.86 -0.64
N TYR A 27 -10.74 -6.87 -0.06
CA TYR A 27 -10.74 -8.24 -0.56
C TYR A 27 -11.92 -8.57 -1.50
N ILE A 28 -12.95 -7.72 -1.60
CA ILE A 28 -14.04 -7.88 -2.56
C ILE A 28 -13.52 -7.86 -4.00
N ASP A 29 -12.64 -6.92 -4.32
CA ASP A 29 -12.15 -6.72 -5.69
C ASP A 29 -11.02 -7.69 -6.06
N HIS A 30 -10.29 -8.20 -5.07
CA HIS A 30 -9.02 -8.93 -5.29
C HIS A 30 -8.94 -10.28 -4.56
N THR A 31 -10.09 -10.86 -4.18
CA THR A 31 -10.18 -12.09 -3.36
C THR A 31 -9.24 -12.01 -2.15
N VAL A 32 -8.49 -13.05 -1.80
CA VAL A 32 -7.45 -13.02 -0.75
C VAL A 32 -6.05 -12.60 -1.28
N GLY A 33 -5.99 -12.05 -2.49
CA GLY A 33 -4.77 -11.55 -3.09
C GLY A 33 -4.32 -10.23 -2.47
N VAL A 34 -3.00 -10.04 -2.32
CA VAL A 34 -2.46 -8.76 -1.88
C VAL A 34 -2.39 -7.79 -3.07
N TRP A 35 -3.26 -6.78 -3.04
CA TRP A 35 -3.30 -5.70 -4.03
C TRP A 35 -2.57 -4.45 -3.51
N PRO A 36 -1.60 -3.88 -4.28
CA PRO A 36 -0.90 -2.66 -3.89
C PRO A 36 -1.81 -1.42 -3.97
N GLN A 37 -2.23 -0.94 -2.80
CA GLN A 37 -2.95 0.32 -2.64
C GLN A 37 -2.64 0.95 -1.30
N ALA A 38 -2.85 2.25 -1.18
CA ALA A 38 -2.86 2.92 0.11
C ALA A 38 -4.04 2.45 0.98
N ALA A 39 -3.95 2.66 2.29
CA ALA A 39 -5.04 2.38 3.23
C ALA A 39 -6.36 3.10 2.87
N GLY A 40 -6.26 4.24 2.19
CA GLY A 40 -7.41 5.00 1.69
C GLY A 40 -8.02 4.51 0.37
N GLY A 41 -7.56 3.38 -0.18
CA GLY A 41 -8.13 2.84 -1.42
C GLY A 41 -7.45 3.31 -2.72
N VAL A 42 -6.40 4.13 -2.63
CA VAL A 42 -5.72 4.68 -3.82
C VAL A 42 -4.76 3.63 -4.40
N PRO A 43 -4.96 3.14 -5.64
CA PRO A 43 -4.06 2.17 -6.26
C PRO A 43 -2.70 2.79 -6.55
N PHE A 44 -1.64 2.01 -6.32
CA PHE A 44 -0.29 2.42 -6.71
C PHE A 44 -0.22 2.64 -8.24
N ASN A 45 0.37 3.74 -8.67
CA ASN A 45 0.59 4.03 -10.08
C ASN A 45 1.94 4.77 -10.28
N ALA A 46 2.12 5.45 -11.41
CA ALA A 46 3.37 6.14 -11.73
C ALA A 46 3.41 7.60 -11.23
N CYS A 47 2.29 8.16 -10.77
CA CYS A 47 2.22 9.53 -10.28
C CYS A 47 2.94 9.70 -8.94
N GLU A 48 3.22 8.59 -8.26
CA GLU A 48 3.91 8.47 -6.99
C GLU A 48 5.43 8.69 -7.14
N PHE A 49 5.96 8.64 -8.37
CA PHE A 49 7.36 8.96 -8.65
C PHE A 49 7.51 10.42 -9.11
N GLN A 50 8.35 11.20 -8.44
CA GLN A 50 8.62 12.60 -8.80
C GLN A 50 10.03 12.81 -9.36
N SER A 51 10.46 11.97 -10.31
CA SER A 51 11.74 12.16 -11.01
C SER A 51 11.68 13.34 -11.99
N LYS A 52 12.36 14.44 -11.66
CA LYS A 52 12.43 15.66 -12.48
C LYS A 52 13.73 15.77 -13.27
N GLY A 53 14.74 14.95 -12.95
CA GLY A 53 16.04 14.94 -13.63
C GLY A 53 16.97 16.07 -13.19
N ASP A 54 16.56 16.86 -12.19
CA ASP A 54 17.42 17.79 -11.47
C ASP A 54 17.82 17.16 -10.13
N PRO A 55 19.12 16.87 -9.89
CA PRO A 55 19.54 16.15 -8.71
C PRO A 55 19.18 16.83 -7.38
N ILE A 56 19.08 18.17 -7.35
CA ILE A 56 18.68 18.87 -6.12
C ILE A 56 17.20 18.59 -5.85
N THR A 57 16.35 18.79 -6.86
CA THR A 57 14.90 18.56 -6.75
C THR A 57 14.60 17.11 -6.39
N ASP A 58 15.28 16.16 -7.03
CA ASP A 58 15.09 14.72 -6.78
C ASP A 58 15.52 14.36 -5.35
N LEU A 59 16.64 14.88 -4.84
CA LEU A 59 17.07 14.64 -3.44
C LEU A 59 16.09 15.23 -2.40
N PHE A 60 15.48 16.39 -2.69
CA PHE A 60 14.48 16.97 -1.80
C PHE A 60 13.20 16.14 -1.77
N GLU A 61 12.80 15.56 -2.89
CA GLU A 61 11.67 14.64 -2.94
C GLU A 61 11.98 13.33 -2.22
N ASP A 62 13.13 12.70 -2.46
CA ASP A 62 13.55 11.49 -1.76
C ASP A 62 13.53 11.70 -0.23
N LEU A 63 14.06 12.84 0.25
CA LEU A 63 14.05 13.17 1.68
C LEU A 63 12.63 13.39 2.22
N ALA A 64 11.76 14.03 1.43
CA ALA A 64 10.37 14.21 1.82
C ALA A 64 9.61 12.87 1.86
N ALA A 65 9.87 11.97 0.91
CA ALA A 65 9.25 10.64 0.86
C ALA A 65 9.66 9.79 2.06
N ASP A 66 10.96 9.74 2.40
CA ASP A 66 11.47 9.00 3.56
C ASP A 66 10.98 9.63 4.88
N GLY A 67 10.97 10.97 4.97
CA GLY A 67 10.50 11.71 6.15
C GLY A 67 8.99 11.63 6.41
N THR A 68 8.19 11.13 5.45
CA THR A 68 6.73 11.01 5.58
C THR A 68 6.29 9.67 6.20
N ILE A 69 7.23 8.74 6.46
CA ILE A 69 6.93 7.46 7.12
C ILE A 69 6.57 7.72 8.59
N VAL A 70 5.27 7.73 8.92
CA VAL A 70 4.71 7.78 10.29
C VAL A 70 4.21 6.41 10.71
#